data_AF-A0A7V5WLT8-F1
#
_entry.id   AF-A0A7V5WLT8-F1
#
_cell.length_a   1.000
_cell.length_b   1.000
_cell.length_c   1.000
_cell.angle_alpha   90.00
_cell.angle_beta   90.00
_cell.angle_gamma   90.00
#
_symmetry.space_group_name_H-M   'P 1'
#
loop_
_entity.id
_entity.type
_entity.pdbx_description
1 polymer ?
#
loop_
_entity_poly.entity_id
_entity_poly.type
_entity_poly.pdbx_seq_one_letter_code
_entity_poly.pdbx_strand_id
1 'polypeptide(L)'
;MKPCSIKEASVILNLSISNCSYWVKQFLKVDLLVIAYEKKRSGSSIKYYWMAAERLVINLENKPEMLKNYYLRLFNIQSINISKSIASLVDELGLKLVIDITPSKDSTLNSKLLSNKKTMQNSLRQEFLQLESPAVVAACRGLSLEFEDAKSLQNELWSLLDKYEQKAINGQSKYYFTIALAPEKT
;
A
#
# COMPACT_ATOMS: atom_id res chain seq x y z
N MET A 1 0.41 14.83 15.24
CA MET A 1 1.70 14.16 15.55
C MET A 1 2.37 14.89 16.73
N LYS A 2 3.48 14.41 17.29
CA LYS A 2 4.31 15.18 18.25
C LYS A 2 5.79 15.26 17.78
N PRO A 3 6.56 16.31 18.12
CA PRO A 3 7.99 16.39 17.79
C PRO A 3 8.76 15.17 18.31
N CYS A 4 9.78 14.76 17.56
CA CYS A 4 10.50 13.50 17.79
C CYS A 4 12.02 13.71 17.69
N SER A 5 12.79 13.11 18.60
CA SER A 5 14.26 13.10 18.54
C SER A 5 14.79 12.03 17.57
N ILE A 6 16.05 12.13 17.16
CA ILE A 6 16.70 11.12 16.30
C ILE A 6 16.63 9.71 16.93
N LYS A 7 16.80 9.61 18.25
CA LYS A 7 16.77 8.32 18.98
C LYS A 7 15.38 7.71 18.99
N GLU A 8 14.34 8.52 19.19
CA GLU A 8 12.96 8.04 19.14
C GLU A 8 12.59 7.62 17.71
N ALA A 9 12.94 8.43 16.71
CA ALA A 9 12.73 8.12 15.30
C ALA A 9 13.43 6.83 14.87
N SER A 10 14.66 6.57 15.34
CA SER A 10 15.40 5.36 15.01
C SER A 10 14.71 4.08 15.51
N VAL A 11 14.10 4.15 16.69
CA VAL A 11 13.32 3.03 17.25
C VAL A 11 12.03 2.83 16.45
N ILE A 12 11.28 3.92 16.20
CA ILE A 12 9.99 3.86 15.48
C ILE A 12 10.17 3.32 14.05
N LEU A 13 11.22 3.77 13.36
CA LEU A 13 11.49 3.41 11.97
C LEU A 13 12.33 2.14 11.82
N ASN A 14 12.79 1.55 12.92
CA ASN A 14 13.75 0.43 12.92
C ASN A 14 14.98 0.71 12.04
N LEU A 15 15.58 1.89 12.21
CA LEU A 15 16.78 2.32 11.49
C LEU A 15 17.93 2.54 12.47
N SER A 16 19.17 2.48 11.98
CA SER A 16 20.31 2.89 12.79
C SER A 16 20.25 4.39 13.09
N ILE A 17 20.78 4.80 14.25
CA ILE A 17 20.88 6.21 14.64
C ILE A 17 21.65 7.02 13.57
N SER A 18 22.70 6.43 12.98
CA SER A 18 23.48 7.06 11.91
C SER A 18 22.64 7.33 10.66
N ASN A 19 21.81 6.36 10.24
CA ASN A 19 20.91 6.54 9.09
C ASN A 19 19.85 7.62 9.38
N CYS A 20 19.24 7.61 10.56
CA CYS A 20 18.30 8.66 10.95
C CYS A 20 18.96 10.04 11.00
N SER A 21 20.17 10.15 11.55
CA SER A 21 20.94 11.39 11.61
C SER A 21 21.26 11.92 10.19
N TYR A 22 21.65 11.04 9.27
CA TYR A 22 21.85 11.39 7.87
C TYR A 22 20.57 11.98 7.26
N TRP A 23 19.44 11.30 7.36
CA TRP A 23 18.18 11.76 6.77
C TRP A 23 17.65 13.03 7.41
N VAL A 24 17.74 13.18 8.73
CA VAL A 24 17.38 14.43 9.41
C VAL A 24 18.21 15.59 8.87
N LYS A 25 19.52 15.42 8.66
CA LYS A 25 20.36 16.45 8.02
C LYS A 25 19.91 16.74 6.59
N GLN A 26 19.57 15.73 5.79
CA GLN A 26 19.07 15.97 4.43
C GLN A 26 17.75 16.73 4.45
N PHE A 27 16.81 16.37 5.32
CA PHE A 27 15.50 17.02 5.41
C PHE A 27 15.56 18.44 5.96
N LEU A 28 16.48 18.73 6.90
CA LEU A 28 16.75 20.10 7.33
C LEU A 28 17.32 20.96 6.19
N LYS A 29 18.17 20.40 5.33
CA LYS A 29 18.76 21.16 4.20
C LYS A 29 17.75 21.59 3.13
N VAL A 30 16.62 20.89 3.05
CA VAL A 30 15.55 21.19 2.08
C VAL A 30 14.27 21.66 2.77
N ASP A 31 14.40 22.16 4.02
CA ASP A 31 13.31 22.72 4.81
C ASP A 31 12.08 21.81 4.94
N LEU A 32 12.27 20.48 4.92
CA LEU A 32 11.21 19.51 5.18
C LEU A 32 11.01 19.26 6.68
N LEU A 33 12.06 19.48 7.47
CA LEU A 33 12.02 19.45 8.93
C LEU A 33 12.51 20.78 9.51
N VAL A 34 12.05 21.08 10.72
CA VAL A 34 12.57 22.15 11.57
C VAL A 34 12.92 21.60 12.95
N ILE A 35 13.80 22.28 13.68
CA ILE A 35 14.03 22.00 15.10
C ILE A 35 12.87 22.65 15.88
N ALA A 36 11.98 21.83 16.43
CA ALA A 36 10.84 22.31 17.19
C ALA A 36 11.26 22.86 18.56
N TYR A 37 12.16 22.16 19.25
CA TYR A 37 12.77 22.62 20.49
C TYR A 37 14.02 21.78 20.83
N GLU A 38 14.80 22.26 21.81
CA GLU A 38 15.94 21.55 22.37
C GLU A 38 15.75 21.29 23.87
N LYS A 39 16.02 20.06 24.31
CA LYS A 39 16.02 19.67 25.73
C LYS A 39 17.45 19.60 26.24
N LYS A 40 17.78 20.40 27.25
CA LYS A 40 19.09 20.35 27.92
C LYS A 40 19.25 19.02 28.68
N ARG A 41 20.45 18.46 28.63
CA ARG A 41 20.91 17.32 29.45
C ARG A 41 22.38 17.55 29.83
N SER A 42 22.89 16.84 30.83
CA SER A 42 24.33 16.84 31.12
C SER A 42 25.08 16.38 29.86
N GLY A 43 25.88 17.26 29.26
CA GLY A 43 26.49 17.09 27.94
C GLY A 43 25.75 17.86 26.83
N SER A 44 25.54 17.23 25.67
CA SER A 44 24.95 17.89 24.49
C SER A 44 23.42 17.96 24.56
N SER A 45 22.78 19.04 24.11
CA SER A 45 21.32 19.12 24.03
C SER A 45 20.72 17.99 23.14
N ILE A 46 19.50 17.58 23.44
CA ILE A 46 18.70 16.71 22.57
C ILE A 46 17.77 17.59 21.75
N LYS A 47 17.89 17.52 20.42
CA LYS A 47 17.00 18.24 19.49
C LYS A 47 15.78 17.40 19.15
N TYR A 48 14.61 18.03 19.13
CA TYR A 48 13.35 17.45 18.70
C TYR A 48 12.92 18.10 17.38
N TYR A 49 12.57 17.27 16.42
CA TYR A 49 12.28 17.69 15.05
C TYR A 49 10.80 17.57 14.74
N TRP A 50 10.32 18.45 13.87
CA TRP A 50 8.94 18.52 13.40
C TRP A 50 8.90 18.82 11.90
N MET A 51 7.80 18.48 11.22
CA MET A 51 7.62 18.85 9.82
C MET A 51 7.48 20.36 9.68
N ALA A 52 8.16 20.95 8.70
CA ALA A 52 8.09 22.39 8.46
C ALA A 52 6.71 22.87 7.99
N ALA A 53 5.93 21.96 7.40
CA ALA A 53 4.57 22.21 6.92
C ALA A 53 3.65 21.05 7.30
N GLU A 54 2.35 21.32 7.45
CA GLU A 54 1.34 20.27 7.69
C GLU A 54 1.15 19.37 6.47
N ARG A 55 1.42 19.92 5.27
CA ARG A 55 1.29 19.23 3.99
C ARG A 55 2.50 19.50 3.12
N LEU A 56 3.04 18.44 2.54
CA LEU A 56 4.09 18.51 1.52
C LEU A 56 3.45 18.26 0.15
N VAL A 57 3.65 19.19 -0.77
CA VAL A 57 3.27 19.03 -2.18
C VAL A 57 4.55 18.90 -2.98
N ILE A 58 4.82 17.69 -3.47
CA ILE A 58 6.01 17.42 -4.28
C ILE A 58 5.60 17.45 -5.75
N ASN A 59 6.17 18.38 -6.51
CA ASN A 59 6.02 18.35 -7.97
C ASN A 59 6.94 17.26 -8.55
N LEU A 60 6.33 16.18 -9.04
CA LEU A 60 6.98 15.04 -9.70
C LEU A 60 6.99 15.17 -11.23
N GLU A 61 6.52 16.30 -11.77
CA GLU A 61 6.63 16.63 -13.19
C GLU A 61 8.08 16.51 -13.65
N ASN A 62 8.27 15.86 -14.80
CA ASN A 62 9.58 15.58 -15.40
C ASN A 62 10.53 14.73 -14.53
N LYS A 63 10.03 14.01 -13.52
CA LYS A 63 10.81 13.08 -12.68
C LYS A 63 10.24 11.65 -12.73
N PRO A 64 10.20 11.01 -13.91
CA PRO A 64 9.56 9.71 -14.09
C PRO A 64 10.14 8.63 -13.18
N GLU A 65 11.45 8.64 -12.93
CA GLU A 65 12.08 7.63 -12.06
C GLU A 65 11.74 7.83 -10.58
N MET A 66 11.56 9.08 -10.14
CA MET A 66 11.09 9.35 -8.78
C MET A 66 9.63 8.92 -8.61
N LEU A 67 8.79 9.19 -9.62
CA LEU A 67 7.39 8.77 -9.65
C LEU A 67 7.26 7.25 -9.61
N LYS A 68 8.03 6.53 -10.44
CA LYS A 68 8.10 5.07 -10.45
C LYS A 68 8.51 4.52 -9.08
N ASN A 69 9.60 5.03 -8.49
CA ASN A 69 10.06 4.58 -7.18
C ASN A 69 9.07 4.88 -6.06
N TYR A 70 8.36 6.01 -6.14
CA TYR A 70 7.28 6.36 -5.22
C TYR A 70 6.13 5.35 -5.29
N TYR A 71 5.61 5.07 -6.49
CA TYR A 71 4.57 4.07 -6.67
C TYR A 71 5.02 2.68 -6.24
N LEU A 72 6.20 2.22 -6.64
CA LEU A 72 6.74 0.92 -6.21
C LEU A 72 6.78 0.78 -4.70
N ARG A 73 7.18 1.83 -3.97
CA ARG A 73 7.16 1.82 -2.50
C ARG A 73 5.75 1.79 -1.92
N LEU A 74 4.84 2.61 -2.44
CA LEU A 74 3.45 2.61 -1.98
C LEU A 74 2.79 1.25 -2.22
N PHE A 75 2.91 0.72 -3.44
CA PHE A 75 2.41 -0.60 -3.80
C PHE A 75 3.05 -1.67 -2.90
N ASN A 76 4.35 -1.63 -2.65
CA ASN A 76 4.99 -2.63 -1.77
C ASN A 76 4.42 -2.59 -0.35
N ILE A 77 4.24 -1.41 0.25
CA ILE A 77 3.70 -1.29 1.61
C ILE A 77 2.26 -1.84 1.66
N GLN A 78 1.41 -1.43 0.71
CA GLN A 78 0.03 -1.90 0.65
C GLN A 78 -0.04 -3.40 0.36
N SER A 79 0.76 -3.89 -0.59
CA SER A 79 0.85 -5.30 -0.96
C SER A 79 1.31 -6.16 0.20
N ILE A 80 2.28 -5.71 1.01
CA ILE A 80 2.71 -6.41 2.23
C ILE A 80 1.55 -6.54 3.22
N ASN A 81 0.82 -5.46 3.47
CA ASN A 81 -0.30 -5.49 4.42
C ASN A 81 -1.45 -6.38 3.93
N ILE A 82 -1.81 -6.26 2.66
CA ILE A 82 -2.82 -7.12 2.01
C ILE A 82 -2.37 -8.58 2.07
N SER A 83 -1.12 -8.87 1.72
CA SER A 83 -0.57 -10.24 1.73
C SER A 83 -0.55 -10.84 3.13
N LYS A 84 -0.21 -10.07 4.17
CA LYS A 84 -0.30 -10.51 5.57
C LYS A 84 -1.73 -10.83 5.98
N SER A 85 -2.68 -9.98 5.61
CA SER A 85 -4.11 -10.20 5.90
C SER A 85 -4.62 -11.45 5.19
N ILE A 86 -4.27 -11.64 3.91
CA ILE A 86 -4.64 -12.83 3.14
C ILE A 86 -4.00 -14.08 3.75
N ALA A 87 -2.70 -14.02 4.10
CA ALA A 87 -2.00 -15.15 4.70
C ALA A 87 -2.63 -15.59 6.03
N SER A 88 -2.98 -14.65 6.91
CA SER A 88 -3.71 -14.95 8.16
C SER A 88 -5.01 -15.67 7.89
N LEU A 89 -5.81 -15.19 6.93
CA LEU A 89 -7.09 -15.80 6.60
C LEU A 89 -6.96 -17.16 5.94
N VAL A 90 -5.93 -17.35 5.09
CA VAL A 90 -5.64 -18.65 4.49
C VAL A 90 -5.32 -19.68 5.58
N ASP A 91 -4.55 -19.29 6.60
CA ASP A 91 -4.23 -20.14 7.75
C ASP A 91 -5.48 -20.43 8.60
N GLU A 92 -6.24 -19.39 8.98
CA GLU A 92 -7.48 -19.50 9.78
C GLU A 92 -8.55 -20.39 9.12
N LEU A 93 -8.70 -20.29 7.80
CA LEU A 93 -9.69 -21.05 7.04
C LEU A 93 -9.18 -22.43 6.59
N GLY A 94 -7.92 -22.78 6.88
CA GLY A 94 -7.29 -24.03 6.42
C GLY A 94 -7.25 -24.14 4.89
N LEU A 95 -7.17 -23.01 4.18
CA LEU A 95 -7.13 -22.97 2.72
C LEU A 95 -5.71 -23.32 2.23
N LYS A 96 -5.62 -23.98 1.07
CA LYS A 96 -4.34 -24.25 0.43
C LYS A 96 -4.16 -23.33 -0.76
N LEU A 97 -3.36 -22.28 -0.62
CA LEU A 97 -2.99 -21.43 -1.74
C LEU A 97 -2.15 -22.23 -2.75
N VAL A 98 -2.74 -22.53 -3.90
CA VAL A 98 -2.00 -22.96 -5.10
C VAL A 98 -1.80 -21.70 -5.94
N ILE A 99 -0.58 -21.45 -6.40
CA ILE A 99 -0.31 -20.40 -7.39
C ILE A 99 0.04 -21.14 -8.68
N ASP A 100 -0.92 -21.19 -9.59
CA ASP A 100 -0.70 -21.70 -10.94
C ASP A 100 -0.09 -20.60 -11.80
N ILE A 101 1.23 -20.65 -12.01
CA ILE A 101 1.95 -19.75 -12.90
C ILE A 101 2.02 -20.43 -14.27
N THR A 102 1.06 -20.10 -15.13
CA THR A 102 1.11 -20.50 -16.54
C THR A 102 1.79 -19.38 -17.34
N PRO A 103 2.91 -19.64 -18.04
CA PRO A 103 3.48 -18.67 -18.97
C PRO A 103 2.50 -18.42 -20.11
N SER A 104 1.91 -17.23 -20.17
CA SER A 104 1.19 -16.80 -21.36
C SER A 104 2.16 -16.33 -22.44
N LYS A 105 1.71 -16.38 -23.71
CA LYS A 105 2.38 -15.71 -24.83
C LYS A 105 2.47 -14.18 -24.66
N ASP A 106 1.61 -13.60 -23.83
CA ASP A 106 1.54 -12.16 -23.53
C ASP A 106 2.29 -11.75 -22.25
N SER A 107 3.13 -12.64 -21.69
CA SER A 107 3.86 -12.38 -20.43
C SER A 107 2.98 -12.11 -19.20
N THR A 108 1.67 -12.39 -19.27
CA THR A 108 0.79 -12.27 -18.11
C THR A 108 1.01 -13.43 -17.13
N LEU A 109 1.19 -13.06 -15.86
CA LEU A 109 1.15 -14.00 -14.73
C LEU A 109 -0.31 -14.14 -14.30
N ASN A 110 -0.94 -15.23 -14.74
CA ASN A 110 -2.20 -15.62 -14.13
C ASN A 110 -1.93 -16.23 -12.76
N SER A 111 -2.73 -15.85 -11.76
CA SER A 111 -2.74 -16.50 -10.47
C SER A 111 -4.18 -16.83 -10.09
N LYS A 112 -4.39 -18.07 -9.68
CA LYS A 112 -5.68 -18.59 -9.21
C LYS A 112 -5.47 -19.21 -7.85
N LEU A 113 -6.13 -18.67 -6.83
CA LEU A 113 -6.26 -19.32 -5.53
C LEU A 113 -7.15 -20.56 -5.74
N LEU A 114 -6.82 -21.69 -5.12
CA LEU A 114 -7.63 -22.93 -5.14
C LEU A 114 -8.00 -23.32 -3.71
N SER A 115 -9.20 -23.86 -3.49
CA SER A 115 -9.63 -24.39 -2.19
C SER A 115 -9.39 -25.89 -2.16
N ASN A 116 -8.98 -26.46 -1.02
CA ASN A 116 -8.74 -27.90 -0.91
C ASN A 116 -10.04 -28.73 -0.94
N LYS A 117 -11.18 -28.08 -0.68
CA LYS A 117 -12.47 -28.74 -0.56
C LYS A 117 -12.78 -29.36 -1.92
N LYS A 118 -12.62 -30.69 -2.02
CA LYS A 118 -12.86 -31.58 -3.18
C LYS A 118 -14.24 -31.41 -3.85
N THR A 119 -15.10 -30.52 -3.35
CA THR A 119 -16.54 -30.49 -3.59
C THR A 119 -17.07 -29.17 -4.12
N MET A 120 -16.24 -28.24 -4.61
CA MET A 120 -16.76 -26.98 -5.14
C MET A 120 -16.45 -26.81 -6.63
N GLN A 121 -17.45 -27.16 -7.44
CA GLN A 121 -17.70 -26.55 -8.76
C GLN A 121 -17.85 -25.02 -8.68
N ASN A 122 -18.07 -24.49 -7.47
CA ASN A 122 -18.14 -23.07 -7.20
C ASN A 122 -16.73 -22.47 -7.08
N SER A 123 -16.43 -21.48 -7.92
CA SER A 123 -15.16 -20.75 -7.84
C SER A 123 -14.98 -20.14 -6.45
N LEU A 124 -13.75 -20.06 -5.92
CA LEU A 124 -13.43 -19.41 -4.64
C LEU A 124 -14.04 -18.01 -4.46
N ARG A 125 -14.28 -17.32 -5.58
CA ARG A 125 -15.04 -16.07 -5.61
C ARG A 125 -16.41 -16.20 -4.94
N GLN A 126 -17.14 -17.28 -5.16
CA GLN A 126 -18.46 -17.51 -4.56
C GLN A 126 -18.38 -17.88 -3.07
N GLU A 127 -17.28 -18.50 -2.63
CA GLU A 127 -17.03 -18.78 -1.20
C GLU A 127 -16.79 -17.46 -0.46
N PHE A 128 -15.91 -16.59 -0.95
CA PHE A 128 -15.64 -15.28 -0.34
C PHE A 128 -16.81 -14.27 -0.41
N LEU A 129 -17.86 -14.56 -1.20
CA LEU A 129 -19.07 -13.75 -1.24
C LEU A 129 -20.13 -14.18 -0.22
N GLN A 130 -19.92 -15.27 0.53
CA GLN A 130 -20.82 -15.66 1.61
C GLN A 130 -20.74 -14.67 2.78
N LEU A 131 -21.86 -14.41 3.45
CA LEU A 131 -21.94 -13.43 4.55
C LEU A 131 -20.98 -13.74 5.70
N GLU A 132 -20.80 -15.02 6.00
CA GLU A 132 -19.91 -15.51 7.07
C GLU A 132 -18.43 -15.55 6.66
N SER A 133 -18.12 -15.27 5.38
CA SER A 133 -16.74 -15.28 4.92
C SER A 133 -16.07 -13.94 5.15
N PRO A 134 -14.76 -13.94 5.45
CA PRO A 134 -13.97 -12.71 5.51
C PRO A 134 -14.09 -11.91 4.22
N ALA A 135 -14.28 -10.59 4.34
CA ALA A 135 -14.35 -9.68 3.20
C ALA A 135 -12.96 -9.49 2.57
N VAL A 136 -12.56 -10.42 1.70
CA VAL A 136 -11.27 -10.41 1.01
C VAL A 136 -11.42 -10.73 -0.47
N VAL A 137 -10.77 -9.90 -1.28
CA VAL A 137 -10.63 -10.09 -2.72
C VAL A 137 -9.20 -9.77 -3.12
N ALA A 138 -8.59 -10.67 -3.90
CA ALA A 138 -7.28 -10.45 -4.51
C ALA A 138 -7.35 -10.91 -5.96
N ALA A 139 -7.13 -9.98 -6.89
CA ALA A 139 -7.07 -10.26 -8.31
C ALA A 139 -6.03 -9.36 -8.97
N CYS A 140 -5.20 -9.96 -9.82
CA CYS A 140 -4.32 -9.27 -10.75
C CYS A 140 -4.60 -9.86 -12.13
N ARG A 141 -4.98 -9.04 -13.10
CA ARG A 141 -5.40 -9.47 -14.44
C ARG A 141 -4.87 -8.50 -15.47
N GLY A 142 -4.31 -9.01 -16.56
CA GLY A 142 -4.17 -8.26 -17.80
C GLY A 142 -5.53 -8.21 -18.49
N LEU A 143 -5.91 -7.03 -18.99
CA LEU A 143 -7.13 -6.84 -19.77
C LEU A 143 -6.73 -6.22 -21.12
N SER A 144 -7.18 -6.84 -22.22
CA SER A 144 -7.08 -6.24 -23.55
C SER A 144 -8.35 -5.43 -23.79
N LEU A 145 -8.24 -4.11 -23.67
CA LEU A 145 -9.36 -3.17 -23.83
C LEU A 145 -9.00 -2.14 -24.89
N GLU A 146 -10.00 -1.71 -25.64
CA GLU A 146 -9.90 -0.47 -26.41
C GLU A 146 -9.79 0.73 -25.46
N PHE A 147 -9.26 1.85 -25.96
CA PHE A 147 -9.05 3.05 -25.14
C PHE A 147 -10.37 3.56 -24.52
N GLU A 148 -11.47 3.53 -25.27
CA GLU A 148 -12.79 3.96 -24.80
C GLU A 148 -13.29 3.08 -23.65
N ASP A 149 -13.16 1.75 -23.78
CA ASP A 149 -13.54 0.80 -22.74
C ASP A 149 -12.65 0.94 -21.50
N ALA A 150 -11.34 1.16 -21.67
CA ALA A 150 -10.42 1.41 -20.57
C ALA A 150 -10.80 2.69 -19.79
N LYS A 151 -11.26 3.74 -20.50
CA LYS A 151 -11.78 4.97 -19.88
C LYS A 151 -13.11 4.75 -19.18
N SER A 152 -14.02 3.95 -19.75
CA SER A 152 -15.27 3.57 -19.07
C SER A 152 -15.00 2.84 -17.77
N LEU A 153 -14.16 1.79 -17.82
CA LEU A 153 -13.74 1.04 -16.64
C LEU A 153 -13.12 1.97 -15.59
N GLN A 154 -12.24 2.89 -15.99
CA GLN A 154 -11.66 3.88 -15.07
C GLN A 154 -12.73 4.69 -14.33
N ASN A 155 -13.76 5.18 -15.03
CA ASN A 155 -14.85 5.96 -14.43
C ASN A 155 -15.72 5.12 -13.49
N GLU A 156 -16.01 3.88 -13.86
CA GLU A 156 -16.78 2.94 -13.03
C GLU A 156 -16.05 2.63 -11.72
N LEU A 157 -14.73 2.41 -11.79
CA LEU A 157 -13.91 2.15 -10.61
C LEU A 157 -13.87 3.34 -9.65
N TRP A 158 -13.78 4.57 -10.17
CA TRP A 158 -13.87 5.78 -9.34
C TRP A 158 -15.25 5.94 -8.72
N SER A 159 -16.32 5.74 -9.50
CA SER A 159 -17.69 5.81 -8.99
C SER A 159 -17.95 4.79 -7.88
N LEU A 160 -17.36 3.60 -8.00
CA LEU A 160 -17.43 2.55 -6.99
C LEU A 160 -16.70 2.96 -5.71
N LEU A 161 -15.50 3.54 -5.82
CA LEU A 161 -14.74 4.07 -4.68
C LEU A 161 -15.54 5.13 -3.93
N ASP A 162 -16.00 6.16 -4.63
CA ASP A 162 -16.76 7.26 -4.05
C ASP A 162 -17.99 6.75 -3.29
N LYS A 163 -18.72 5.78 -3.87
CA LYS A 163 -19.89 5.15 -3.25
C LYS A 163 -19.57 4.48 -1.91
N TYR A 164 -18.41 3.86 -1.75
CA TYR A 164 -18.04 3.18 -0.50
C TYR A 164 -17.35 4.10 0.49
N GLU A 165 -16.62 5.12 0.04
CA GLU A 165 -16.08 6.17 0.90
C GLU A 165 -17.20 6.94 1.62
N GLN A 166 -18.29 7.26 0.92
CA GLN A 166 -19.46 7.91 1.51
C GLN A 166 -20.19 7.06 2.56
N LYS A 167 -20.01 5.73 2.52
CA LYS A 167 -20.60 4.79 3.49
C LYS A 167 -19.70 4.56 4.70
N ALA A 168 -18.47 5.07 4.71
CA ALA A 168 -17.55 4.86 5.81
C ALA A 168 -18.07 5.56 7.07
N ILE A 169 -18.44 4.78 8.09
CA ILE A 169 -18.90 5.29 9.38
C ILE A 169 -17.77 5.21 10.41
N ASN A 170 -17.63 6.22 11.26
CA ASN A 170 -16.68 6.21 12.37
C ASN A 170 -16.89 4.98 13.27
N GLY A 171 -15.82 4.22 13.50
CA GLY A 171 -15.82 3.04 14.37
C GLY A 171 -15.93 1.69 13.64
N GLN A 172 -16.06 1.67 12.31
CA GLN A 172 -16.03 0.43 11.53
C GLN A 172 -14.60 -0.09 11.29
N SER A 173 -14.50 -1.38 10.99
CA SER A 173 -13.27 -2.04 10.56
C SER A 173 -12.64 -1.33 9.36
N LYS A 174 -11.31 -1.19 9.37
CA LYS A 174 -10.55 -0.58 8.28
C LYS A 174 -10.12 -1.67 7.29
N TYR A 175 -10.41 -1.46 6.02
CA TYR A 175 -10.00 -2.34 4.94
C TYR A 175 -8.96 -1.63 4.06
N TYR A 176 -7.99 -2.40 3.55
CA TYR A 176 -7.06 -1.92 2.54
C TYR A 176 -7.63 -2.25 1.16
N PHE A 177 -7.79 -1.22 0.33
CA PHE A 177 -8.20 -1.38 -1.06
C PHE A 177 -7.20 -0.66 -1.97
N THR A 178 -6.78 -1.34 -3.03
CA THR A 178 -5.87 -0.79 -4.03
C THR A 178 -6.30 -1.28 -5.39
N ILE A 179 -6.54 -0.35 -6.30
CA ILE A 179 -6.81 -0.63 -7.70
C ILE A 179 -5.90 0.24 -8.56
N ALA A 180 -5.37 -0.37 -9.62
CA ALA A 180 -4.49 0.31 -10.55
C ALA A 180 -4.85 -0.14 -11.97
N LEU A 181 -4.95 0.83 -12.87
CA LEU A 181 -5.13 0.62 -14.30
C LEU A 181 -4.09 1.49 -15.01
N ALA A 182 -3.24 0.85 -15.80
CA ALA A 182 -2.25 1.53 -16.63
C ALA A 182 -2.13 0.78 -17.95
N PRO A 183 -1.94 1.48 -19.08
CA PRO A 183 -1.64 0.82 -20.34
C PRO A 183 -0.28 0.11 -20.23
N GLU A 184 -0.20 -1.09 -20.77
CA GLU A 184 1.08 -1.75 -20.99
C GLU A 184 1.79 -1.01 -22.14
N LYS A 185 3.01 -0.51 -21.89
CA LYS A 185 3.83 0.05 -22.97
C LYS A 185 4.49 -1.13 -23.69
N THR A 186 4.04 -1.38 -24.92
CA THR A 186 4.76 -2.22 -25.88
C THR A 186 6.01 -1.54 -26.42
#